data_AF-A0A917TDL3-F1
#
_entry.id   AF-A0A917TDL3-F1
#
_cell.length_a   1.000
_cell.length_b   1.000
_cell.length_c   1.000
_cell.angle_alpha   90.00
_cell.angle_beta   90.00
_cell.angle_gamma   90.00
#
_symmetry.space_group_name_H-M   'P 1'
#
loop_
_entity.id
_entity.type
_entity.pdbx_description
1 polymer ?
#
loop_
_entity_poly.entity_id
_entity_poly.type
_entity_poly.pdbx_seq_one_letter_code
_entity_poly.pdbx_strand_id
1 'polypeptide(L)'
;MRNLSNAAHPPWCLRGSDCAGRNDLHLSRLIGTAVRGDEVIQVRIGLWRMDVGPTPPSGLLLELSAGADAERWPIDLAQSRSLAHLSQRLVRRLGPGSTRAA
;
A
#
# COMPACT_ATOMS: atom_id res chain seq x y z
N MET A 1 -1.54 27.99 -9.41
CA MET A 1 -1.19 26.69 -8.81
C MET A 1 0.16 26.28 -9.36
N ARG A 2 1.22 26.34 -8.55
CA ARG A 2 2.56 25.91 -8.98
C ARG A 2 2.59 24.39 -8.94
N ASN A 3 2.75 23.76 -10.11
CA ASN A 3 3.07 22.34 -10.22
C ASN A 3 4.40 22.10 -9.51
N LEU A 4 4.35 21.56 -8.29
CA LEU A 4 5.53 21.11 -7.57
C LEU A 4 6.22 20.02 -8.41
N SER A 5 7.53 20.14 -8.53
CA SER A 5 8.36 19.41 -9.48
C SER A 5 8.22 17.89 -9.33
N ASN A 6 8.06 17.21 -10.47
CA ASN A 6 8.15 15.75 -10.67
C ASN A 6 9.39 15.05 -10.07
N ALA A 7 10.35 15.79 -9.50
CA ALA A 7 11.63 15.25 -8.99
C ALA A 7 11.51 14.54 -7.62
N ALA A 8 10.47 14.83 -6.83
CA ALA A 8 10.30 14.23 -5.49
C ALA A 8 9.33 13.04 -5.46
N HIS A 9 8.72 12.70 -6.60
CA HIS A 9 7.68 11.68 -6.66
C HIS A 9 8.27 10.26 -6.55
N PRO A 10 7.77 9.41 -5.63
CA PRO A 10 8.28 8.05 -5.52
C PRO A 10 8.14 7.28 -6.84
N PRO A 11 9.15 6.49 -7.27
CA PRO A 11 9.09 5.76 -8.53
C PRO A 11 8.02 4.65 -8.55
N TRP A 12 7.58 4.21 -7.37
CA TRP A 12 6.52 3.23 -7.18
C TRP A 12 5.11 3.83 -7.08
N CYS A 13 5.00 5.15 -6.96
CA CYS A 13 3.71 5.82 -6.81
C CYS A 13 2.98 5.89 -8.16
N LEU A 14 1.65 5.79 -8.10
CA LEU A 14 0.75 5.99 -9.24
C LEU A 14 0.99 7.37 -9.86
N ARG A 15 0.60 7.55 -11.13
CA ARG A 15 0.87 8.79 -11.89
C ARG A 15 -0.43 9.51 -12.24
N GLY A 16 -0.32 10.80 -12.52
CA GLY A 16 -1.46 11.60 -12.97
C GLY A 16 -2.53 11.73 -11.88
N SER A 17 -3.80 11.62 -12.26
CA SER A 17 -4.95 11.67 -11.34
C SER A 17 -5.01 10.50 -10.36
N ASP A 18 -4.27 9.43 -10.63
CA ASP A 18 -4.25 8.21 -9.81
C ASP A 18 -3.17 8.28 -8.73
N CYS A 19 -2.19 9.19 -8.86
CA CYS A 19 -1.41 9.64 -7.71
C CYS A 19 -2.40 10.35 -6.78
N ALA A 20 -2.48 9.97 -5.50
CA ALA A 20 -3.30 10.72 -4.55
C ALA A 20 -2.89 12.20 -4.63
N GLY A 21 -3.81 13.12 -4.91
CA GLY A 21 -4.99 13.46 -4.12
C GLY A 21 -4.64 14.76 -3.40
N ARG A 22 -5.60 15.68 -3.18
CA ARG A 22 -5.39 17.05 -2.65
C ARG A 22 -4.62 17.19 -1.30
N ASN A 23 -4.10 16.11 -0.73
CA ASN A 23 -3.64 15.97 0.67
C ASN A 23 -2.20 15.41 0.80
N ASP A 24 -1.31 15.67 -0.15
CA ASP A 24 0.11 15.28 -0.09
C ASP A 24 0.38 13.77 0.13
N LEU A 25 -0.60 12.92 -0.21
CA LEU A 25 -0.52 11.48 -0.07
C LEU A 25 -0.09 10.85 -1.40
N HIS A 26 0.85 9.92 -1.37
CA HIS A 26 1.32 9.15 -2.52
C HIS A 26 1.01 7.68 -2.30
N LEU A 27 0.45 7.01 -3.31
CA LEU A 27 0.01 5.61 -3.22
C LEU A 27 0.59 4.79 -4.36
N SER A 28 1.00 3.55 -4.09
CA SER A 28 1.27 2.58 -5.16
C SER A 28 -0.03 1.92 -5.64
N ARG A 29 0.05 1.23 -6.78
CA ARG A 29 -0.98 0.24 -7.14
C ARG A 29 -1.12 -0.79 -6.01
N LEU A 30 -2.35 -1.13 -5.67
CA LEU A 30 -2.66 -2.21 -4.74
C LEU A 30 -2.46 -3.58 -5.40
N ILE A 31 -1.81 -4.48 -4.67
CA ILE A 31 -1.55 -5.87 -5.07
C ILE A 31 -2.45 -6.76 -4.23
N GLY A 32 -3.28 -7.58 -4.89
CA GLY A 32 -4.11 -8.56 -4.19
C GLY A 32 -3.27 -9.68 -3.58
N THR A 33 -3.66 -10.16 -2.41
CA THR A 33 -3.01 -11.29 -1.73
C THR A 33 -3.76 -12.60 -1.88
N ALA A 34 -4.97 -12.57 -2.46
CA ALA A 34 -5.76 -13.73 -2.81
C ALA A 34 -4.93 -14.75 -3.58
N VAL A 35 -4.93 -15.97 -3.07
CA VAL A 35 -4.19 -17.10 -3.65
C VAL A 35 -5.11 -17.90 -4.57
N ARG A 36 -6.39 -18.03 -4.17
CA ARG A 36 -7.40 -18.84 -4.86
C ARG A 36 -8.50 -18.01 -5.52
N GLY A 37 -8.72 -16.78 -5.03
CA GLY A 37 -9.72 -15.85 -5.56
C GLY A 37 -11.12 -16.05 -4.99
N ASP A 38 -11.32 -17.07 -4.16
CA ASP A 38 -12.56 -17.37 -3.44
C ASP A 38 -12.51 -16.94 -1.95
N GLU A 39 -11.45 -16.24 -1.53
CA GLU A 39 -11.33 -15.79 -0.15
C GLU A 39 -12.45 -14.78 0.20
N VAL A 40 -13.17 -15.05 1.29
CA VAL A 40 -14.25 -14.16 1.78
C VAL A 40 -13.70 -12.81 2.23
N ILE A 41 -12.50 -12.81 2.82
CA ILE A 41 -11.73 -11.61 3.10
C ILE A 41 -10.71 -11.43 1.98
N GLN A 42 -10.86 -10.34 1.24
CA GLN A 42 -9.92 -9.92 0.22
C GLN A 42 -8.98 -8.88 0.84
N VAL A 43 -7.69 -9.22 0.91
CA VAL A 43 -6.65 -8.30 1.36
C VAL A 43 -5.85 -7.82 0.17
N ARG A 44 -5.61 -6.51 0.11
CA ARG A 44 -4.74 -5.89 -0.88
C ARG A 44 -3.71 -5.03 -0.16
N ILE A 45 -2.51 -4.99 -0.71
CA ILE A 45 -1.38 -4.28 -0.10
C ILE A 45 -0.70 -3.36 -1.11
N GLY A 46 -0.32 -2.17 -0.65
CA GLY A 46 0.44 -1.20 -1.42
C GLY A 46 1.42 -0.43 -0.55
N LEU A 47 2.11 0.53 -1.15
CA LEU A 47 2.95 1.51 -0.48
C LEU A 47 2.19 2.82 -0.35
N TRP A 48 2.43 3.53 0.75
CA TRP A 48 2.02 4.92 0.90
C TRP A 48 3.20 5.79 1.38
N ARG A 49 3.14 7.08 1.07
CA ARG A 49 4.02 8.13 1.62
C ARG A 49 3.23 9.42 1.77
N MET A 50 3.39 10.14 2.88
CA MET A 50 2.89 11.52 3.00
C MET A 50 4.06 12.48 2.80
N ASP A 51 3.90 13.49 1.94
CA ASP A 51 4.92 14.50 1.66
C ASP A 51 4.91 15.64 2.69
N VAL A 52 4.98 15.27 3.97
CA VAL A 52 4.96 16.19 5.12
C VAL A 52 6.38 16.43 5.64
N GLY A 53 7.08 17.39 5.03
CA GLY A 53 8.38 17.86 5.49
C GLY A 53 9.60 17.09 4.94
N PRO A 54 10.79 17.29 5.53
CA PRO A 54 12.05 16.88 4.92
C PRO A 54 12.31 15.37 4.93
N THR A 55 11.66 14.63 5.84
CA THR A 55 11.77 13.16 5.94
C THR A 55 10.36 12.57 5.85
N PRO A 56 9.86 12.32 4.62
CA PRO A 56 8.48 11.89 4.40
C PRO A 56 8.18 10.55 5.08
N PRO A 57 7.18 10.47 5.97
CA PRO A 57 6.75 9.19 6.51
C PRO A 57 6.16 8.32 5.39
N SER A 58 6.46 7.02 5.43
CA SER A 58 6.02 6.04 4.45
C SER A 58 5.76 4.69 5.09
N GLY A 59 4.98 3.85 4.41
CA GLY A 59 4.60 2.55 4.96
C GLY A 59 3.85 1.65 3.99
N LEU A 60 3.27 0.61 4.56
CA LEU A 60 2.36 -0.30 3.86
C LEU A 60 0.93 0.18 4.08
N LEU A 61 0.15 0.17 3.01
CA LEU A 61 -1.30 0.35 3.06
C LEU A 61 -1.93 -1.02 2.94
N LEU A 62 -2.80 -1.38 3.88
CA LEU A 62 -3.62 -2.58 3.84
C LEU A 62 -5.07 -2.17 3.57
N GLU A 63 -5.62 -2.68 2.47
CA GLU A 63 -7.04 -2.58 2.15
C GLU A 63 -7.67 -3.95 2.41
N LEU A 64 -8.65 -3.99 3.31
CA LEU A 64 -9.41 -5.18 3.62
C LEU A 64 -10.85 -4.97 3.17
N SER A 65 -11.35 -5.88 2.35
CA SER A 65 -12.76 -5.96 2.00
C SER A 65 -13.27 -7.35 2.36
N ALA A 66 -14.48 -7.42 2.90
CA ALA A 66 -15.09 -8.64 3.37
C ALA A 66 -16.42 -8.88 2.65
N GLY A 67 -16.66 -10.13 2.24
CA GLY A 67 -17.96 -10.60 1.79
C GLY A 67 -18.90 -10.92 2.96
N ALA A 68 -20.05 -11.53 2.65
CA ALA A 68 -20.96 -12.06 3.67
C ALA A 68 -20.28 -13.17 4.49
N ASP A 69 -20.67 -13.30 5.76
CA ASP A 69 -20.18 -14.32 6.70
C ASP A 69 -18.65 -14.32 6.94
N ALA A 70 -17.99 -13.17 6.81
CA ALA A 70 -16.53 -13.05 6.97
C ALA A 70 -16.03 -13.46 8.36
N GLU A 71 -16.87 -13.38 9.39
CA GLU A 71 -16.56 -13.88 10.73
C GLU A 71 -16.36 -15.39 10.79
N ARG A 72 -16.85 -16.13 9.79
CA ARG A 72 -16.69 -17.59 9.67
C ARG A 72 -15.48 -18.00 8.84
N TRP A 73 -14.94 -17.07 8.04
CA TRP A 73 -13.89 -17.33 7.05
C TRP A 73 -12.79 -16.28 7.19
N PRO A 74 -11.94 -16.40 8.24
CA PRO A 74 -10.84 -15.46 8.46
C PRO A 74 -9.79 -15.54 7.35
N ILE A 75 -8.88 -14.57 7.33
CA ILE A 75 -7.65 -14.61 6.51
C ILE A 75 -6.94 -15.93 6.80
N ASP A 76 -6.89 -16.80 5.79
CA ASP A 76 -6.31 -18.12 5.96
C ASP A 76 -4.77 -18.07 5.99
N LEU A 77 -4.14 -19.22 6.25
CA LEU A 77 -2.68 -19.32 6.31
C LEU A 77 -2.01 -19.03 4.96
N ALA A 78 -2.63 -19.38 3.84
CA ALA A 78 -2.06 -19.16 2.51
C ALA A 78 -2.06 -17.66 2.17
N GLN A 79 -3.19 -16.98 2.40
CA GLN A 79 -3.32 -15.54 2.24
C GLN A 79 -2.41 -14.78 3.22
N SER A 80 -2.28 -15.25 4.47
CA SER A 80 -1.33 -14.69 5.44
C SER A 80 0.13 -14.78 4.98
N ARG A 81 0.54 -15.92 4.42
CA ARG A 81 1.88 -16.11 3.86
C ARG A 81 2.11 -15.23 2.63
N SER A 82 1.12 -15.14 1.74
CA SER A 82 1.12 -14.25 0.58
C SER A 82 1.30 -12.79 1.02
N LEU A 83 0.53 -12.35 2.02
CA LEU A 83 0.61 -11.02 2.60
C LEU A 83 2.00 -10.74 3.21
N ALA A 84 2.55 -11.67 4.00
CA ALA A 84 3.88 -11.52 4.58
C ALA A 84 4.99 -11.40 3.53
N HIS A 85 4.93 -12.24 2.48
CA HIS A 85 5.87 -12.19 1.37
C HIS A 85 5.81 -10.86 0.61
N LEU A 86 4.59 -10.41 0.27
CA LEU A 86 4.38 -9.14 -0.42
C LEU A 86 4.79 -7.95 0.43
N SER A 87 4.52 -7.98 1.74
CA SER A 87 4.94 -6.95 2.70
C SER A 87 6.46 -6.80 2.70
N GLN A 88 7.21 -7.91 2.80
CA GLN A 88 8.67 -7.88 2.79
C GLN A 88 9.22 -7.35 1.44
N ARG A 89 8.60 -7.73 0.33
CA ARG A 89 8.97 -7.24 -1.01
C ARG A 89 8.71 -5.74 -1.17
N LEU A 90 7.61 -5.23 -0.64
CA LEU A 90 7.24 -3.82 -0.72
C LEU A 90 8.09 -2.95 0.22
N VAL A 91 8.34 -3.38 1.46
CA VAL A 91 9.20 -2.64 2.40
C VAL A 91 10.61 -2.45 1.84
N ARG A 92 11.15 -3.44 1.12
CA ARG A 92 12.45 -3.31 0.44
C ARG A 92 12.48 -2.20 -0.62
N ARG A 93 11.33 -1.77 -1.15
CA ARG A 93 11.22 -0.68 -2.14
C ARG A 93 11.13 0.71 -1.53
N LEU A 94 10.87 0.82 -0.22
CA LEU A 94 10.83 2.10 0.49
C LEU A 94 12.23 2.71 0.65
N GLY A 95 13.27 1.86 0.73
CA GLY A 95 14.65 2.29 0.89
C GLY A 95 15.02 2.60 2.36
N PRO A 96 16.32 2.79 2.65
CA PRO A 96 16.83 2.92 4.01
C PRO A 96 16.49 4.25 4.70
N GLY A 97 16.13 5.29 3.95
CA GLY A 97 15.78 6.62 4.48
C GLY A 97 14.30 6.80 4.83
N SER A 98 13.47 5.77 4.64
CA SER A 98 12.04 5.84 4.93
C SER A 98 11.78 5.77 6.42
N THR A 99 11.24 6.85 6.98
CA THR A 99 10.64 6.83 8.32
C THR A 99 9.27 6.18 8.25
N ARG A 100 9.01 5.23 9.16
CA ARG A 100 7.68 4.63 9.30
C ARG A 100 6.84 5.56 10.18
N ALA A 101 5.59 5.82 9.80
CA ALA A 101 4.63 6.34 10.78
C ALA A 101 4.33 5.23 11.81
N ALA A 102 4.23 5.64 13.07
CA ALA A 102 3.90 4.78 14.20
C ALA A 102 2.40 4.46 14.25
#